data_AF-A0A914IZP6-F1
#
_entry.id   AF-A0A914IZP6-F1
#
_cell.length_a   1.000
_cell.length_b   1.000
_cell.length_c   1.000
_cell.angle_alpha   90.00
_cell.angle_beta   90.00
_cell.angle_gamma   90.00
#
_symmetry.space_group_name_H-M   'P 1'
#
loop_
_entity.id
_entity.type
_entity.pdbx_description
1 polymer ?
#
loop_
_entity_poly.entity_id
_entity_poly.type
_entity_poly.pdbx_seq_one_letter_code
_entity_poly.pdbx_strand_id
1 'polypeptide(L)'
;EAIEMAKKANLLSRIQTFCRSKEYNEVKTEALSNTASTSSSALKNFLERAKNRGANEDQKLNNARTEPSPQPAPAVPESFPLFNLAEFFINLGIAGDNFQVIVDVASNPRKYQLLCLNGGERFNSIVTAARSTVLIGGTMKPAELVISLLTKDCGIPRQRIVVNSYDHIIDANNLRIATVVADNHGPLTFTHSTMKEKNIFGRILDSLAHLFEKVPNGLVVFFPSKAFLNSFLTAIRSENSKNFQALKFRSFYVEGSDENVWEKYSKKAKREKTTFFAVIGGKFSEGVNFSDELARCVVIVGLPYPNTMNSEFK
;
A
#
# COMPACT_ATOMS: atom_id res chain seq x y z
N GLU A 1 25.81 -26.83 -10.36
CA GLU A 1 27.14 -26.17 -10.35
C GLU A 1 27.21 -24.92 -9.46
N ALA A 2 26.37 -23.89 -9.62
CA ALA A 2 26.45 -22.66 -8.80
C ALA A 2 26.28 -22.87 -7.28
N ILE A 3 25.34 -23.72 -6.86
CA ILE A 3 25.14 -24.08 -5.44
C ILE A 3 26.35 -24.84 -4.87
N GLU A 4 26.99 -25.68 -5.69
CA GLU A 4 28.16 -26.44 -5.31
C GLU A 4 29.41 -25.54 -5.21
N MET A 5 29.50 -24.55 -6.09
CA MET A 5 30.53 -23.51 -6.06
C MET A 5 30.38 -22.60 -4.83
N ALA A 6 29.15 -22.21 -4.47
CA ALA A 6 28.87 -21.43 -3.26
C ALA A 6 29.18 -22.21 -1.97
N LYS A 7 28.90 -23.53 -1.95
CA LYS A 7 29.29 -24.44 -0.86
C LYS A 7 30.80 -24.62 -0.78
N LYS A 8 31.49 -24.86 -1.90
CA LYS A 8 32.97 -24.99 -1.98
C LYS A 8 33.70 -23.71 -1.59
N ALA A 9 33.15 -22.54 -1.92
CA ALA A 9 33.75 -21.24 -1.56
C ALA A 9 33.56 -20.84 -0.09
N ASN A 10 32.81 -21.64 0.69
CA ASN A 10 32.45 -21.37 2.09
C ASN A 10 31.88 -19.95 2.27
N LEU A 11 31.20 -19.44 1.24
CA LEU A 11 30.84 -18.03 1.12
C LEU A 11 29.80 -17.64 2.18
N LEU A 12 28.88 -18.56 2.48
CA LEU A 12 27.84 -18.44 3.50
C LEU A 12 28.42 -18.25 4.91
N SER A 13 29.44 -19.02 5.30
CA SER A 13 30.06 -18.89 6.63
C SER A 13 30.90 -17.62 6.72
N ARG A 14 31.59 -17.23 5.64
CA ARG A 14 32.37 -15.99 5.58
C ARG A 14 31.48 -14.74 5.65
N ILE A 15 30.33 -14.76 4.97
CA ILE A 15 29.35 -13.66 5.01
C ILE A 15 28.64 -13.63 6.38
N GLN A 16 28.24 -14.77 6.94
CA GLN A 16 27.68 -14.83 8.31
C GLN A 16 28.67 -14.35 9.37
N THR A 17 29.96 -14.69 9.24
CA THR A 17 31.02 -14.22 10.16
C THR A 17 31.25 -12.72 10.02
N PHE A 18 31.22 -12.18 8.79
CA PHE A 18 31.29 -10.75 8.53
C PHE A 18 30.10 -9.99 9.13
N CYS A 19 28.87 -10.49 8.98
CA CYS A 19 27.67 -9.90 9.58
C CYS A 19 27.70 -9.96 11.12
N ARG A 20 28.08 -11.10 11.71
CA ARG A 20 28.19 -11.25 13.17
C ARG A 20 29.28 -10.36 13.78
N SER A 21 30.36 -10.08 13.05
CA SER A 21 31.41 -9.17 13.52
C SER A 21 30.97 -7.71 13.65
N LYS A 22 29.86 -7.31 12.99
CA LYS A 22 29.27 -5.97 13.11
C LYS A 22 28.16 -5.87 14.16
N GLU A 23 27.46 -6.96 14.48
CA GLU A 23 26.37 -6.96 15.47
C GLU A 23 26.83 -7.14 16.93
N TYR A 24 28.13 -7.36 17.16
CA TYR A 24 28.69 -7.45 18.51
C TYR A 24 29.23 -6.10 19.00
N ASN A 25 28.32 -5.15 19.26
CA ASN A 25 28.54 -4.03 20.18
C ASN A 25 27.21 -3.73 20.91
N GLU A 26 27.02 -4.47 21.99
CA GLU A 26 26.15 -4.28 23.18
C GLU A 26 24.72 -3.71 23.04
N VAL A 27 23.74 -4.57 23.33
CA VAL A 27 22.70 -4.28 24.35
C VAL A 27 22.61 -5.50 25.27
N LYS A 28 23.03 -5.34 26.53
CA LYS A 28 22.80 -6.32 27.61
C LYS A 28 21.30 -6.44 27.86
N THR A 29 20.74 -7.62 27.64
CA THR A 29 19.38 -7.96 28.08
C THR A 29 19.48 -8.63 29.45
N GLU A 30 19.04 -7.92 30.49
CA GLU A 30 18.75 -8.54 31.78
C GLU A 30 17.59 -9.53 31.61
N ALA A 31 17.80 -10.72 32.16
CA ALA A 31 16.83 -11.81 32.14
C ALA A 31 15.64 -11.48 33.06
N LEU A 32 14.43 -11.49 32.50
CA LEU A 32 13.19 -11.64 33.27
C LEU A 32 12.60 -13.01 32.95
N SER A 33 12.92 -13.95 33.81
CA SER A 33 12.30 -15.26 33.90
C SER A 33 10.89 -15.15 34.51
N ASN A 34 10.03 -16.08 34.08
CA ASN A 34 8.82 -16.55 34.75
C ASN A 34 7.64 -15.57 34.90
N THR A 35 6.57 -15.81 34.14
CA THR A 35 5.24 -16.18 34.68
C THR A 35 4.28 -16.55 33.54
N ALA A 36 4.05 -17.85 33.39
CA ALA A 36 2.95 -18.38 32.61
C ALA A 36 1.66 -18.23 33.43
N SER A 37 0.92 -17.13 33.25
CA SER A 37 -0.52 -17.08 33.53
C SER A 37 -1.15 -15.84 32.89
N THR A 38 -2.38 -16.00 32.39
CA THR A 38 -3.34 -14.97 31.97
C THR A 38 -3.32 -14.41 30.54
N SER A 39 -3.69 -15.22 29.55
CA SER A 39 -4.20 -14.68 28.26
C SER A 39 -5.68 -14.29 28.30
N SER A 40 -6.47 -14.80 29.26
CA SER A 40 -7.91 -14.50 29.35
C SER A 40 -8.23 -13.18 30.06
N SER A 41 -7.36 -12.69 30.95
CA SER A 41 -7.54 -11.41 31.63
C SER A 41 -7.26 -10.23 30.69
N ALA A 42 -6.24 -10.35 29.83
CA ALA A 42 -5.89 -9.30 28.87
C ALA A 42 -7.03 -9.04 27.86
N LEU A 43 -7.66 -10.10 27.35
CA LEU A 43 -8.78 -9.98 26.42
C LEU A 43 -10.06 -9.48 27.12
N LYS A 44 -10.34 -9.93 28.35
CA LYS A 44 -11.46 -9.40 29.14
C LYS A 44 -11.27 -7.92 29.47
N ASN A 45 -10.05 -7.52 29.86
CA ASN A 45 -9.71 -6.13 30.14
C ASN A 45 -9.80 -5.27 28.87
N PHE A 46 -9.44 -5.80 27.69
CA PHE A 46 -9.63 -5.10 26.41
C PHE A 46 -11.11 -4.90 26.08
N LEU A 47 -11.93 -5.94 26.25
CA LEU A 47 -13.38 -5.88 25.99
C LEU A 47 -14.12 -4.98 27.00
N GLU A 48 -13.72 -4.95 28.27
CA GLU A 48 -14.25 -3.99 29.25
C GLU A 48 -13.84 -2.54 28.94
N ARG A 49 -12.58 -2.33 28.53
CA ARG A 49 -12.13 -1.00 28.07
C ARG A 49 -12.85 -0.53 26.82
N ALA A 50 -13.24 -1.44 25.92
CA ALA A 50 -14.04 -1.12 24.75
C ALA A 50 -15.50 -0.78 25.10
N LYS A 51 -16.09 -1.44 26.11
CA LYS A 51 -17.44 -1.15 26.60
C LYS A 51 -17.53 0.18 27.36
N ASN A 52 -16.50 0.55 28.12
CA ASN A 52 -16.49 1.77 28.93
C ASN A 52 -16.07 3.04 28.15
N ARG A 53 -15.88 2.95 26.83
CA ARG A 53 -15.54 4.10 25.94
C ARG A 53 -16.74 4.91 25.46
N GLY A 54 -17.96 4.57 25.89
CA GLY A 54 -19.15 5.39 25.65
C GLY A 54 -19.28 6.49 26.70
N ALA A 55 -19.19 7.74 26.27
CA ALA A 55 -19.46 8.99 27.01
C ALA A 55 -18.39 9.47 28.00
N ASN A 56 -17.38 10.21 27.49
CA ASN A 56 -16.75 11.41 28.11
C ASN A 56 -15.27 11.60 27.69
N GLU A 57 -14.93 11.85 26.42
CA GLU A 57 -13.58 12.33 26.07
C GLU A 57 -13.50 13.29 24.86
N ASP A 58 -14.53 14.09 24.56
CA ASP A 58 -14.43 15.07 23.46
C ASP A 58 -13.59 16.32 23.80
N GLN A 59 -13.13 16.49 25.04
CA GLN A 59 -12.30 17.64 25.44
C GLN A 59 -10.86 17.30 25.90
N LYS A 60 -10.53 16.05 26.23
CA LYS A 60 -9.16 15.66 26.63
C LYS A 60 -8.33 15.06 25.48
N LEU A 61 -8.98 14.60 24.40
CA LEU A 61 -8.28 13.98 23.26
C LEU A 61 -7.61 14.99 22.30
N ASN A 62 -7.94 16.28 22.40
CA ASN A 62 -7.39 17.31 21.51
C ASN A 62 -5.96 17.77 21.87
N ASN A 63 -5.52 17.59 23.12
CA ASN A 63 -4.18 18.03 23.55
C ASN A 63 -3.11 16.93 23.53
N ALA A 64 -3.46 15.66 23.24
CA ALA A 64 -2.54 14.53 23.26
C ALA A 64 -2.21 13.94 21.86
N ARG A 65 -2.69 14.54 20.77
CA ARG A 65 -2.56 14.01 19.39
C ARG A 65 -1.40 14.58 18.56
N THR A 66 -0.44 15.26 19.17
CA THR A 66 0.88 15.48 18.55
C THR A 66 1.82 14.35 18.97
N GLU A 67 1.51 13.13 18.58
CA GLU A 67 2.61 12.18 18.39
C GLU A 67 3.35 12.63 17.13
N PRO A 68 4.69 12.77 17.17
CA PRO A 68 5.45 12.97 15.95
C PRO A 68 5.09 11.85 14.99
N SER A 69 4.76 12.22 13.74
CA SER A 69 4.70 11.29 12.61
C SER A 69 5.80 10.24 12.75
N PRO A 70 5.53 8.94 12.48
CA PRO A 70 6.56 7.92 12.56
C PRO A 70 7.77 8.47 11.83
N GLN A 71 8.88 8.68 12.56
CA GLN A 71 10.12 9.05 11.90
C GLN A 71 10.32 8.00 10.80
N PRO A 72 10.69 8.41 9.57
CA PRO A 72 10.98 7.44 8.53
C PRO A 72 11.87 6.39 9.17
N ALA A 73 11.44 5.12 9.12
CA ALA A 73 12.27 4.02 9.60
C ALA A 73 13.68 4.31 9.11
N PRO A 74 14.71 4.25 10.00
CA PRO A 74 16.07 4.62 9.63
C PRO A 74 16.36 3.99 8.29
N ALA A 75 16.81 4.81 7.33
CA ALA A 75 17.02 4.42 5.95
C ALA A 75 17.62 3.00 5.96
N VAL A 76 16.87 2.05 5.39
CA VAL A 76 17.32 0.65 5.31
C VAL A 76 18.79 0.72 4.88
N PRO A 77 19.72 0.16 5.68
CA PRO A 77 21.14 0.37 5.45
C PRO A 77 21.44 0.09 3.98
N GLU A 78 22.20 0.98 3.34
CA GLU A 78 22.62 0.87 1.94
C GLU A 78 22.82 -0.61 1.61
N SER A 79 21.95 -1.14 0.76
CA SER A 79 21.90 -2.58 0.53
C SER A 79 23.26 -3.01 0.00
N PHE A 80 24.07 -3.69 0.83
CA PHE A 80 25.43 -4.04 0.44
C PHE A 80 25.33 -4.93 -0.80
N PRO A 81 25.98 -4.59 -1.93
CA PRO A 81 25.80 -5.36 -3.17
C PRO A 81 26.08 -6.85 -3.01
N LEU A 82 27.06 -7.20 -2.16
CA LEU A 82 27.38 -8.57 -1.81
C LEU A 82 26.31 -9.26 -0.97
N PHE A 83 25.62 -8.52 -0.10
CA PHE A 83 24.51 -9.05 0.69
C PHE A 83 23.33 -9.38 -0.23
N ASN A 84 22.93 -8.46 -1.11
CA ASN A 84 21.86 -8.71 -2.09
C ASN A 84 22.19 -9.89 -3.00
N LEU A 85 23.45 -10.02 -3.42
CA LEU A 85 23.91 -11.13 -4.24
C LEU A 85 23.85 -12.46 -3.46
N ALA A 86 24.30 -12.47 -2.21
CA ALA A 86 24.24 -13.65 -1.36
C ALA A 86 22.79 -14.07 -1.07
N GLU A 87 21.93 -13.12 -0.74
CA GLU A 87 20.50 -13.33 -0.54
C GLU A 87 19.82 -13.86 -1.80
N PHE A 88 20.16 -13.30 -2.97
CA PHE A 88 19.67 -13.82 -4.25
C PHE A 88 20.06 -15.29 -4.44
N PHE A 89 21.32 -15.67 -4.19
CA PHE A 89 21.75 -17.07 -4.33
C PHE A 89 21.20 -18.00 -3.26
N ILE A 90 20.98 -17.52 -2.03
CA ILE A 90 20.32 -18.29 -0.97
C ILE A 90 18.88 -18.57 -1.39
N ASN A 91 18.14 -17.54 -1.82
CA ASN A 91 16.77 -17.70 -2.28
C ASN A 91 16.69 -18.54 -3.55
N LEU A 92 17.65 -18.42 -4.47
CA LEU A 92 17.75 -19.29 -5.66
C LEU A 92 18.05 -20.74 -5.29
N GLY A 93 18.80 -20.98 -4.20
CA GLY A 93 19.08 -22.33 -3.71
C GLY A 93 17.89 -22.98 -3.00
N ILE A 94 16.95 -22.17 -2.49
CA ILE A 94 15.69 -22.61 -1.87
C ILE A 94 14.53 -22.56 -2.89
N ALA A 95 14.73 -21.90 -4.03
CA ALA A 95 13.76 -21.77 -5.10
C ALA A 95 13.46 -23.16 -5.68
N GLY A 96 12.33 -23.73 -5.29
CA GLY A 96 11.73 -24.88 -5.96
C GLY A 96 10.89 -24.43 -7.16
N ASP A 97 9.95 -25.30 -7.56
CA ASP A 97 9.07 -25.09 -8.73
C ASP A 97 8.16 -23.86 -8.62
N ASN A 98 8.05 -23.27 -7.41
CA ASN A 98 7.24 -22.09 -7.12
C ASN A 98 7.94 -20.75 -7.43
N PHE A 99 9.14 -20.77 -8.01
CA PHE A 99 9.90 -19.56 -8.32
C PHE A 99 10.36 -19.53 -9.77
N GLN A 100 10.48 -18.33 -10.32
CA GLN A 100 10.97 -18.10 -11.67
C GLN A 100 12.06 -17.04 -11.69
N VAL A 101 13.13 -17.27 -12.45
CA VAL A 101 14.15 -16.26 -12.69
C VAL A 101 13.78 -15.47 -13.94
N ILE A 102 13.59 -14.17 -13.77
CA ILE A 102 13.36 -13.21 -14.85
C ILE A 102 14.66 -12.46 -15.09
N VAL A 103 15.10 -12.40 -16.35
CA VAL A 103 16.28 -11.63 -16.76
C VAL A 103 15.83 -10.52 -17.69
N ASP A 104 16.04 -9.28 -17.29
CA ASP A 104 15.89 -8.13 -18.17
C ASP A 104 17.17 -7.97 -19.00
N VAL A 105 17.07 -8.36 -20.27
CA VAL A 105 18.18 -8.30 -21.24
C VAL A 105 18.32 -6.90 -21.83
N ALA A 106 17.28 -6.07 -21.78
CA ALA A 106 17.28 -4.71 -22.30
C ALA A 106 17.96 -3.72 -21.34
N SER A 107 17.99 -4.03 -20.04
CA SER A 107 18.70 -3.21 -19.06
C SER A 107 20.23 -3.40 -19.16
N ASN A 108 20.98 -2.31 -19.01
CA ASN A 108 22.44 -2.35 -18.89
C ASN A 108 22.88 -1.58 -17.62
N PRO A 109 23.39 -2.25 -16.57
CA PRO A 109 23.66 -3.69 -16.48
C PRO A 109 22.38 -4.54 -16.50
N ARG A 110 22.50 -5.81 -16.91
CA ARG A 110 21.38 -6.76 -16.92
C ARG A 110 20.82 -6.94 -15.52
N LYS A 111 19.50 -6.90 -15.39
CA LYS A 111 18.79 -7.10 -14.12
C LYS A 111 18.33 -8.55 -14.02
N TYR A 112 18.62 -9.18 -12.90
CA TYR A 112 18.14 -10.52 -12.56
C TYR A 112 17.14 -10.40 -11.41
N GLN A 113 16.01 -11.08 -11.54
CA GLN A 113 14.94 -11.07 -10.55
C GLN A 113 14.46 -12.49 -10.29
N LEU A 114 14.31 -12.84 -9.01
CA LEU A 114 13.72 -14.10 -8.60
C LEU A 114 12.29 -13.82 -8.14
N LEU A 115 11.31 -14.28 -8.91
CA LEU A 115 9.89 -14.07 -8.67
C LEU A 115 9.29 -15.28 -7.96
N CYS A 116 8.62 -15.06 -6.84
CA CYS A 116 7.82 -16.08 -6.17
C CYS A 116 6.44 -16.15 -6.86
N LEU A 117 6.13 -17.27 -7.50
CA LEU A 117 4.85 -17.52 -8.17
C LEU A 117 3.78 -18.01 -7.19
N ASN A 118 4.19 -18.70 -6.12
CA ASN A 118 3.29 -19.24 -5.11
C ASN A 118 3.78 -18.94 -3.68
N GLY A 119 3.13 -17.99 -3.01
CA GLY A 119 3.41 -17.66 -1.61
C GLY A 119 2.85 -18.66 -0.59
N GLY A 120 2.09 -19.66 -1.04
CA GLY A 120 1.37 -20.60 -0.20
C GLY A 120 2.26 -21.45 0.70
N GLU A 121 3.43 -21.90 0.23
CA GLU A 121 4.37 -22.66 1.08
C GLU A 121 4.87 -21.85 2.28
N ARG A 122 5.17 -20.57 2.06
CA ARG A 122 5.59 -19.66 3.13
C ARG A 122 4.43 -19.46 4.11
N PHE A 123 3.23 -19.26 3.59
CA PHE A 123 2.04 -19.13 4.41
C PHE A 123 1.73 -20.41 5.20
N ASN A 124 1.95 -21.59 4.61
CA ASN A 124 1.70 -22.89 5.20
C ASN A 124 2.48 -23.07 6.51
N SER A 125 3.75 -22.64 6.52
CA SER A 125 4.57 -22.70 7.74
C SER A 125 3.97 -21.90 8.90
N ILE A 126 3.31 -20.76 8.60
CA ILE A 126 2.65 -19.90 9.58
C ILE A 126 1.37 -20.57 10.11
N VAL A 127 0.47 -21.03 9.21
CA VAL A 127 -0.80 -21.66 9.63
C VAL A 127 -0.61 -23.00 10.33
N THR A 128 0.44 -23.76 10.00
CA THR A 128 0.72 -25.05 10.63
C THR A 128 1.39 -24.90 12.00
N ALA A 129 2.24 -23.89 12.17
CA ALA A 129 2.90 -23.62 13.46
C ALA A 129 1.92 -23.10 14.52
N ALA A 130 0.86 -22.40 14.11
CA ALA A 130 -0.13 -21.85 15.03
C ALA A 130 -1.25 -22.85 15.37
N ARG A 131 -1.72 -22.83 16.62
CA ARG A 131 -2.95 -23.56 17.02
C ARG A 131 -4.18 -23.06 16.25
N SER A 132 -4.25 -21.76 16.00
CA SER A 132 -5.32 -21.09 15.28
C SER A 132 -4.78 -19.81 14.66
N THR A 133 -5.14 -19.56 13.40
CA THR A 133 -4.78 -18.33 12.67
C THR A 133 -6.05 -17.54 12.38
N VAL A 134 -6.04 -16.25 12.71
CA VAL A 134 -7.16 -15.33 12.44
C VAL A 134 -6.67 -14.28 11.45
N LEU A 135 -7.31 -14.21 10.28
CA LEU A 135 -7.04 -13.20 9.26
C LEU A 135 -8.12 -12.13 9.35
N ILE A 136 -7.72 -10.87 9.50
CA ILE A 136 -8.62 -9.72 9.64
C ILE A 136 -8.23 -8.67 8.62
N GLY A 137 -9.18 -8.19 7.84
CA GLY A 137 -8.97 -7.09 6.92
C GLY A 137 -10.28 -6.46 6.45
N GLY A 138 -10.24 -5.14 6.22
CA GLY A 138 -11.42 -4.36 5.79
C GLY A 138 -11.77 -4.50 4.31
N THR A 139 -10.84 -5.01 3.49
CA THR A 139 -10.95 -5.07 2.02
C THR A 139 -10.69 -6.47 1.45
N MET A 140 -10.78 -7.52 2.28
CA MET A 140 -10.44 -8.89 1.88
C MET A 140 -11.49 -9.59 1.00
N LYS A 141 -12.60 -8.93 0.65
CA LYS A 141 -13.64 -9.51 -0.21
C LYS A 141 -13.31 -9.21 -1.67
N PRO A 142 -13.38 -10.20 -2.60
CA PRO A 142 -13.74 -11.61 -2.43
C PRO A 142 -12.69 -12.45 -1.68
N ALA A 143 -13.11 -13.23 -0.67
CA ALA A 143 -12.21 -14.04 0.18
C ALA A 143 -11.79 -15.37 -0.48
N GLU A 144 -12.36 -15.68 -1.65
CA GLU A 144 -12.17 -16.91 -2.40
C GLU A 144 -10.70 -17.16 -2.75
N LEU A 145 -9.94 -16.10 -3.07
CA LEU A 145 -8.50 -16.21 -3.35
C LEU A 145 -7.74 -16.68 -2.11
N VAL A 146 -8.04 -16.11 -0.94
CA VAL A 146 -7.42 -16.50 0.33
C VAL A 146 -7.83 -17.91 0.73
N ILE A 147 -9.11 -18.26 0.56
CA ILE A 147 -9.59 -19.63 0.82
C ILE A 147 -8.91 -20.63 -0.12
N SER A 148 -8.74 -20.29 -1.40
CA SER A 148 -8.02 -21.13 -2.37
C SER A 148 -6.57 -21.33 -1.94
N LEU A 149 -5.87 -20.27 -1.53
CA LEU A 149 -4.51 -20.32 -1.01
C LEU A 149 -4.40 -21.27 0.21
N LEU A 150 -5.32 -21.13 1.16
CA LEU A 150 -5.35 -21.95 2.37
C LEU A 150 -5.65 -23.43 2.07
N THR A 151 -6.56 -23.69 1.14
CA THR A 151 -7.00 -25.06 0.83
C THR A 151 -6.05 -25.79 -0.10
N LYS A 152 -5.67 -25.18 -1.22
CA LYS A 152 -4.83 -25.80 -2.24
C LYS A 152 -3.36 -25.79 -1.87
N ASP A 153 -2.85 -24.65 -1.43
CA ASP A 153 -1.40 -24.47 -1.23
C ASP A 153 -0.96 -24.78 0.20
N CYS A 154 -1.81 -24.53 1.20
CA CYS A 154 -1.53 -24.88 2.60
C CYS A 154 -2.15 -26.22 3.05
N GLY A 155 -2.95 -26.88 2.19
CA GLY A 155 -3.56 -28.17 2.51
C GLY A 155 -4.57 -28.14 3.67
N ILE A 156 -5.08 -26.96 4.05
CA ILE A 156 -6.03 -26.81 5.16
C ILE A 156 -7.41 -27.29 4.70
N PRO A 157 -8.04 -28.27 5.37
CA PRO A 157 -9.38 -28.71 5.02
C PRO A 157 -10.39 -27.56 5.10
N ARG A 158 -11.24 -27.43 4.08
CA ARG A 158 -12.22 -26.34 3.96
C ARG A 158 -13.13 -26.21 5.19
N GLN A 159 -13.40 -27.32 5.88
CA GLN A 159 -14.23 -27.41 7.09
C GLN A 159 -13.58 -26.70 8.30
N ARG A 160 -12.26 -26.53 8.30
CA ARG A 160 -11.54 -25.78 9.35
C ARG A 160 -11.50 -24.27 9.10
N ILE A 161 -11.97 -23.81 7.94
CA ILE A 161 -11.91 -22.41 7.53
C ILE A 161 -13.28 -21.77 7.78
N VAL A 162 -13.32 -20.87 8.77
CA VAL A 162 -14.48 -20.05 9.08
C VAL A 162 -14.28 -18.66 8.49
N VAL A 163 -15.25 -18.18 7.73
CA VAL A 163 -15.22 -16.86 7.10
C VAL A 163 -16.43 -16.08 7.61
N ASN A 164 -16.15 -14.96 8.26
CA ASN A 164 -17.17 -14.03 8.74
C ASN A 164 -16.94 -12.68 8.06
N SER A 165 -18.02 -12.07 7.58
CA SER A 165 -18.03 -10.72 7.04
C SER A 165 -19.13 -9.95 7.77
N TYR A 166 -18.80 -8.73 8.19
CA TYR A 166 -19.70 -7.87 8.95
C TYR A 166 -20.01 -6.64 8.10
N ASP A 167 -21.23 -6.14 8.24
CA ASP A 167 -21.66 -4.94 7.54
C ASP A 167 -20.89 -3.71 8.03
N HIS A 168 -20.88 -2.69 7.18
CA HIS A 168 -20.20 -1.44 7.46
C HIS A 168 -20.90 -0.69 8.61
N ILE A 169 -20.12 -0.14 9.57
CA ILE A 169 -20.67 0.60 10.73
C ILE A 169 -21.21 1.98 10.33
N ILE A 170 -20.70 2.54 9.22
CA ILE A 170 -21.14 3.83 8.66
C ILE A 170 -22.51 3.68 8.00
N ASP A 171 -23.44 4.56 8.43
CA ASP A 171 -24.76 4.74 7.83
C ASP A 171 -24.68 5.06 6.32
N ALA A 172 -25.61 4.52 5.52
CA ALA A 172 -25.65 4.73 4.08
C ALA A 172 -25.73 6.21 3.65
N ASN A 173 -26.24 7.09 4.52
CA ASN A 173 -26.28 8.54 4.25
C ASN A 173 -24.90 9.21 4.35
N ASN A 174 -23.95 8.58 5.03
CA ASN A 174 -22.61 9.12 5.28
C ASN A 174 -21.57 8.66 4.24
N LEU A 175 -21.92 7.71 3.36
CA LEU A 175 -21.06 7.23 2.28
C LEU A 175 -21.84 7.14 0.97
N ARG A 176 -21.39 7.87 -0.05
CA ARG A 176 -21.92 7.76 -1.40
C ARG A 176 -20.83 7.30 -2.36
N ILE A 177 -21.15 6.25 -3.12
CA ILE A 177 -20.29 5.71 -4.17
C ILE A 177 -20.99 5.95 -5.50
N ALA A 178 -20.28 6.52 -6.46
CA ALA A 178 -20.78 6.75 -7.81
C ALA A 178 -19.72 6.37 -8.83
N THR A 179 -20.15 5.74 -9.92
CA THR A 179 -19.28 5.39 -11.04
C THR A 179 -19.62 6.30 -12.22
N VAL A 180 -18.64 7.06 -12.69
CA VAL A 180 -18.79 7.92 -13.86
C VAL A 180 -18.36 7.12 -15.09
N VAL A 181 -19.32 6.62 -15.86
CA VAL A 181 -19.08 5.76 -17.03
C VAL A 181 -19.03 6.53 -18.36
N ALA A 182 -19.54 7.76 -18.38
CA ALA A 182 -19.61 8.59 -19.57
C ALA A 182 -19.65 10.08 -19.21
N ASP A 183 -19.33 10.93 -20.18
CA ASP A 183 -19.49 12.39 -20.14
C ASP A 183 -20.21 12.87 -21.41
N ASN A 184 -20.22 14.19 -21.64
CA ASN A 184 -20.85 14.81 -22.81
C ASN A 184 -20.19 14.41 -24.15
N HIS A 185 -19.01 13.79 -24.13
CA HIS A 185 -18.29 13.29 -25.30
C HIS A 185 -18.45 11.77 -25.50
N GLY A 186 -19.20 11.09 -24.64
CA GLY A 186 -19.48 9.65 -24.72
C GLY A 186 -18.84 8.84 -23.60
N PRO A 187 -18.60 7.53 -23.80
CA PRO A 187 -18.03 6.66 -22.77
C PRO A 187 -16.65 7.12 -22.29
N LEU A 188 -16.41 7.04 -20.98
CA LEU A 188 -15.12 7.30 -20.35
C LEU A 188 -14.40 5.97 -20.13
N THR A 189 -13.46 5.67 -21.01
CA THR A 189 -12.70 4.41 -20.99
C THR A 189 -11.22 4.69 -20.80
N PHE A 190 -10.59 3.96 -19.87
CA PHE A 190 -9.19 4.15 -19.48
C PHE A 190 -8.36 2.91 -19.85
N THR A 191 -8.20 2.67 -21.15
CA THR A 191 -7.33 1.65 -21.73
C THR A 191 -5.98 2.28 -22.13
N HIS A 192 -4.98 1.45 -22.44
CA HIS A 192 -3.67 1.96 -22.87
C HIS A 192 -3.75 2.83 -24.15
N SER A 193 -4.68 2.52 -25.07
CA SER A 193 -4.92 3.34 -26.26
C SER A 193 -5.59 4.66 -25.90
N THR A 194 -6.70 4.62 -25.15
CA THR A 194 -7.47 5.82 -24.83
C THR A 194 -6.74 6.78 -23.89
N MET A 195 -5.86 6.27 -23.01
CA MET A 195 -4.99 7.12 -22.18
C MET A 195 -3.95 7.93 -22.98
N LYS A 196 -3.68 7.57 -24.23
CA LYS A 196 -2.77 8.33 -25.12
C LYS A 196 -3.50 9.39 -25.95
N GLU A 197 -4.83 9.36 -25.96
CA GLU A 197 -5.62 10.34 -26.71
C GLU A 197 -5.51 11.71 -26.05
N LYS A 198 -5.24 12.75 -26.85
CA LYS A 198 -5.04 14.11 -26.32
C LYS A 198 -6.27 14.66 -25.57
N ASN A 199 -7.47 14.24 -25.95
CA ASN A 199 -8.73 14.73 -25.38
C ASN A 199 -9.01 14.16 -23.97
N ILE A 200 -8.40 13.03 -23.59
CA ILE A 200 -8.76 12.37 -22.31
C ILE A 200 -8.51 13.27 -21.10
N PHE A 201 -7.46 14.11 -21.14
CA PHE A 201 -7.14 15.01 -20.04
C PHE A 201 -8.16 16.14 -19.88
N GLY A 202 -8.66 16.70 -20.99
CA GLY A 202 -9.73 17.70 -20.97
C GLY A 202 -11.01 17.11 -20.38
N ARG A 203 -11.38 15.91 -20.82
CA ARG A 203 -12.55 15.17 -20.30
C ARG A 203 -12.45 14.87 -18.79
N ILE A 204 -11.27 14.46 -18.32
CA ILE A 204 -11.00 14.28 -16.88
C ILE A 204 -11.11 15.61 -16.14
N LEU A 205 -10.52 16.68 -16.67
CA LEU A 205 -10.55 18.00 -16.05
C LEU A 205 -11.97 18.53 -15.93
N ASP A 206 -12.79 18.39 -16.97
CA ASP A 206 -14.19 18.82 -16.98
C ASP A 206 -15.03 18.05 -15.95
N SER A 207 -14.78 16.74 -15.82
CA SER A 207 -15.40 15.90 -14.81
C SER A 207 -14.99 16.34 -13.39
N LEU A 208 -13.71 16.66 -13.18
CA LEU A 208 -13.17 17.10 -11.90
C LEU A 208 -13.58 18.54 -11.55
N ALA A 209 -13.76 19.44 -12.51
CA ALA A 209 -14.08 20.84 -12.28
C ALA A 209 -15.37 21.01 -11.46
N HIS A 210 -16.39 20.22 -11.77
CA HIS A 210 -17.64 20.18 -11.01
C HIS A 210 -17.44 19.73 -9.55
N LEU A 211 -16.47 18.83 -9.30
CA LEU A 211 -16.13 18.37 -7.96
C LEU A 211 -15.28 19.40 -7.21
N PHE A 212 -14.35 20.08 -7.90
CA PHE A 212 -13.52 21.12 -7.32
C PHE A 212 -14.34 22.25 -6.70
N GLU A 213 -15.45 22.61 -7.34
CA GLU A 213 -16.38 23.61 -6.84
C GLU A 213 -17.21 23.11 -5.65
N LYS A 214 -17.78 21.90 -5.75
CA LYS A 214 -18.77 21.40 -4.78
C LYS A 214 -18.19 20.75 -3.54
N VAL A 215 -17.05 20.07 -3.66
CA VAL A 215 -16.46 19.32 -2.55
C VAL A 215 -15.79 20.30 -1.57
N PRO A 216 -16.23 20.34 -0.31
CA PRO A 216 -15.56 21.13 0.72
C PRO A 216 -14.24 20.46 1.12
N ASN A 217 -13.30 21.23 1.66
CA ASN A 217 -12.07 20.69 2.24
C ASN A 217 -11.27 19.80 1.25
N GLY A 218 -10.79 18.64 1.71
CA GLY A 218 -9.94 17.72 0.96
C GLY A 218 -10.69 16.94 -0.12
N LEU A 219 -10.15 17.00 -1.35
CA LEU A 219 -10.47 16.07 -2.43
C LEU A 219 -9.20 15.31 -2.78
N VAL A 220 -9.25 13.98 -2.81
CA VAL A 220 -8.11 13.16 -3.20
C VAL A 220 -8.42 12.55 -4.56
N VAL A 221 -7.52 12.71 -5.52
CA VAL A 221 -7.67 12.15 -6.87
C VAL A 221 -6.51 11.22 -7.13
N PHE A 222 -6.80 9.93 -7.23
CA PHE A 222 -5.85 8.88 -7.52
C PHE A 222 -5.76 8.62 -9.02
N PHE A 223 -4.55 8.67 -9.55
CA PHE A 223 -4.23 8.34 -10.94
C PHE A 223 -3.57 6.96 -11.04
N PRO A 224 -3.71 6.28 -12.20
CA PRO A 224 -3.25 4.90 -12.36
C PRO A 224 -1.71 4.78 -12.43
N SER A 225 -1.00 5.86 -12.77
CA SER A 225 0.46 5.88 -12.78
C SER A 225 1.02 7.30 -12.62
N LYS A 226 2.27 7.38 -12.17
CA LYS A 226 3.01 8.66 -12.07
C LYS A 226 3.19 9.33 -13.43
N ALA A 227 3.44 8.55 -14.47
CA ALA A 227 3.58 9.05 -15.84
C ALA A 227 2.27 9.72 -16.31
N PHE A 228 1.13 9.05 -16.12
CA PHE A 228 -0.17 9.57 -16.53
C PHE A 228 -0.57 10.82 -15.72
N LEU A 229 -0.30 10.84 -14.40
CA LEU A 229 -0.46 12.03 -13.56
C LEU A 229 0.38 13.21 -14.09
N ASN A 230 1.65 13.00 -14.41
CA ASN A 230 2.53 14.06 -14.92
C ASN A 230 2.07 14.58 -16.29
N SER A 231 1.58 13.70 -17.18
CA SER A 231 1.00 14.09 -18.47
C SER A 231 -0.27 14.93 -18.27
N PHE A 232 -1.16 14.51 -17.36
CA PHE A 232 -2.33 15.29 -16.99
C PHE A 232 -1.94 16.68 -16.45
N LEU A 233 -1.01 16.74 -15.49
CA LEU A 233 -0.53 18.02 -14.92
C LEU A 233 0.12 18.94 -15.96
N THR A 234 0.80 18.38 -16.95
CA THR A 234 1.38 19.14 -18.07
C THR A 234 0.28 19.68 -18.98
N ALA A 235 -0.68 18.84 -19.34
CA ALA A 235 -1.81 19.21 -20.20
C ALA A 235 -2.63 20.36 -19.58
N ILE A 236 -3.02 20.23 -18.30
CA ILE A 236 -3.82 21.27 -17.64
C ILE A 236 -3.07 22.60 -17.54
N ARG A 237 -1.74 22.61 -17.34
CA ARG A 237 -0.95 23.85 -17.26
C ARG A 237 -0.81 24.56 -18.61
N SER A 238 -0.81 23.78 -19.70
CA SER A 238 -0.71 24.33 -21.06
C SER A 238 -2.03 24.89 -21.59
N GLU A 239 -3.15 24.47 -21.00
CA GLU A 239 -4.48 24.76 -21.50
C GLU A 239 -5.08 25.97 -20.76
N ASN A 240 -5.18 27.12 -21.43
CA ASN A 240 -5.85 28.34 -20.93
C ASN A 240 -7.40 28.22 -20.89
N SER A 241 -7.92 27.02 -20.63
CA SER A 241 -9.36 26.73 -20.62
C SER A 241 -10.09 27.49 -19.50
N LYS A 242 -11.37 27.82 -19.72
CA LYS A 242 -12.28 28.33 -18.68
C LYS A 242 -12.33 27.41 -17.45
N ASN A 243 -12.12 26.10 -17.64
CA ASN A 243 -12.11 25.10 -16.56
C ASN A 243 -10.84 25.21 -15.69
N PHE A 244 -9.76 25.78 -16.23
CA PHE A 244 -8.57 26.15 -15.45
C PHE A 244 -8.88 27.29 -14.47
N GLN A 245 -9.90 28.12 -14.72
CA GLN A 245 -10.30 29.17 -13.77
C GLN A 245 -10.97 28.60 -12.51
N ALA A 246 -11.65 27.46 -12.59
CA ALA A 246 -12.18 26.76 -11.43
C ALA A 246 -11.05 26.27 -10.48
N LEU A 247 -9.84 26.07 -11.01
CA LEU A 247 -8.66 25.78 -10.22
C LEU A 247 -8.18 26.98 -9.38
N LYS A 248 -8.54 28.23 -9.72
CA LYS A 248 -8.05 29.42 -8.98
C LYS A 248 -8.48 29.45 -7.52
N PHE A 249 -9.61 28.84 -7.17
CA PHE A 249 -10.15 28.85 -5.81
C PHE A 249 -9.79 27.60 -5.00
N ARG A 250 -8.92 26.73 -5.53
CA ARG A 250 -8.55 25.46 -4.91
C ARG A 250 -7.05 25.32 -4.91
N SER A 251 -6.47 24.92 -3.78
CA SER A 251 -5.03 24.64 -3.70
C SER A 251 -4.75 23.21 -4.15
N PHE A 252 -3.62 23.00 -4.86
CA PHE A 252 -3.23 21.68 -5.36
C PHE A 252 -1.91 21.23 -4.77
N TYR A 253 -1.89 19.96 -4.38
CA TYR A 253 -0.71 19.26 -3.90
C TYR A 253 -0.56 17.97 -4.69
N VAL A 254 0.67 17.60 -5.00
CA VAL A 254 0.98 16.43 -5.83
C VAL A 254 1.92 15.52 -5.06
N GLU A 255 1.58 14.25 -4.95
CA GLU A 255 2.44 13.24 -4.35
C GLU A 255 3.87 13.31 -4.93
N GLY A 256 4.88 13.35 -4.06
CA GLY A 256 6.29 13.36 -4.46
C GLY A 256 6.80 14.69 -5.02
N SER A 257 6.05 15.79 -4.90
CA SER A 257 6.57 17.13 -5.25
C SER A 257 7.48 17.74 -4.17
N ASP A 258 7.32 17.33 -2.91
CA ASP A 258 8.02 17.84 -1.73
C ASP A 258 7.97 16.76 -0.64
N GLU A 259 8.99 16.65 0.20
CA GLU A 259 9.05 15.73 1.34
C GLU A 259 7.87 15.95 2.31
N ASN A 260 7.51 17.22 2.57
CA ASN A 260 6.48 17.60 3.53
C ASN A 260 5.13 17.91 2.86
N VAL A 261 4.92 17.45 1.62
CA VAL A 261 3.71 17.74 0.84
C VAL A 261 2.43 17.33 1.57
N TRP A 262 2.47 16.21 2.28
CA TRP A 262 1.33 15.67 3.01
C TRP A 262 0.91 16.54 4.20
N GLU A 263 1.87 17.04 4.96
CA GLU A 263 1.61 17.92 6.09
C GLU A 263 1.02 19.26 5.63
N LYS A 264 1.59 19.81 4.55
CA LYS A 264 1.10 21.04 3.92
C LYS A 264 -0.34 20.85 3.41
N TYR A 265 -0.61 19.74 2.71
CA TYR A 265 -1.96 19.38 2.28
C TYR A 265 -2.90 19.25 3.48
N SER A 266 -2.53 18.46 4.48
CA SER A 266 -3.39 18.14 5.62
C SER A 266 -3.80 19.37 6.42
N LYS A 267 -2.85 20.30 6.65
CA LYS A 267 -3.13 21.56 7.33
C LYS A 267 -4.10 22.45 6.54
N LYS A 268 -3.95 22.47 5.21
CA LYS A 268 -4.76 23.31 4.33
C LYS A 268 -6.15 22.73 4.07
N ALA A 269 -6.24 21.42 3.83
CA ALA A 269 -7.49 20.71 3.60
C ALA A 269 -8.51 20.89 4.75
N LYS A 270 -8.04 20.98 6.00
CA LYS A 270 -8.91 21.23 7.17
C LYS A 270 -9.62 22.59 7.15
N ARG A 271 -9.11 23.57 6.39
CA ARG A 271 -9.61 24.96 6.41
C ARG A 271 -10.14 25.42 5.07
N GLU A 272 -9.60 24.87 3.98
CA GLU A 272 -9.81 25.35 2.63
C GLU A 272 -10.02 24.20 1.65
N LYS A 273 -10.71 24.50 0.54
CA LYS A 273 -10.84 23.58 -0.59
C LYS A 273 -9.45 23.27 -1.15
N THR A 274 -9.04 22.02 -1.01
CA THR A 274 -7.69 21.58 -1.36
C THR A 274 -7.74 20.22 -2.03
N THR A 275 -7.03 20.07 -3.15
CA THR A 275 -6.92 18.80 -3.88
C THR A 275 -5.55 18.17 -3.66
N PHE A 276 -5.53 16.88 -3.39
CA PHE A 276 -4.33 16.05 -3.41
C PHE A 276 -4.36 15.11 -4.61
N PHE A 277 -3.39 15.24 -5.50
CA PHE A 277 -3.18 14.32 -6.62
C PHE A 277 -2.18 13.25 -6.22
N ALA A 278 -2.62 11.99 -6.22
CA ALA A 278 -1.83 10.83 -5.81
C ALA A 278 -1.85 9.74 -6.89
N VAL A 279 -0.99 8.74 -6.73
CA VAL A 279 -0.91 7.58 -7.61
C VAL A 279 -1.38 6.33 -6.85
N ILE A 280 -2.15 5.47 -7.51
CA ILE A 280 -2.54 4.18 -6.94
C ILE A 280 -1.28 3.30 -6.81
N GLY A 281 -1.09 2.67 -5.64
CA GLY A 281 0.15 1.96 -5.29
C GLY A 281 1.29 2.89 -4.88
N GLY A 282 1.06 4.21 -4.81
CA GLY A 282 1.99 5.19 -4.26
C GLY A 282 1.98 5.22 -2.73
N LYS A 283 2.88 6.05 -2.16
CA LYS A 283 3.11 6.19 -0.71
C LYS A 283 1.85 6.58 0.05
N PHE A 284 0.96 7.35 -0.57
CA PHE A 284 -0.26 7.86 0.06
C PHE A 284 -1.51 7.06 -0.31
N SER A 285 -1.36 5.96 -1.06
CA SER A 285 -2.47 5.05 -1.36
C SER A 285 -2.63 3.94 -0.31
N GLU A 286 -1.60 3.69 0.49
CA GLU A 286 -1.57 2.66 1.52
C GLU A 286 -1.06 3.23 2.85
N GLY A 287 -1.61 2.75 3.98
CA GLY A 287 -1.14 3.13 5.32
C GLY A 287 -1.49 4.54 5.81
N VAL A 288 -2.05 5.40 4.95
CA VAL A 288 -2.48 6.75 5.32
C VAL A 288 -3.98 6.78 5.62
N ASN A 289 -4.33 7.26 6.81
CA ASN A 289 -5.71 7.46 7.20
C ASN A 289 -6.19 8.86 6.82
N PHE A 290 -7.12 8.96 5.87
CA PHE A 290 -7.77 10.21 5.51
C PHE A 290 -8.95 10.48 6.44
N SER A 291 -8.69 10.99 7.63
CA SER A 291 -9.75 11.33 8.59
C SER A 291 -10.48 12.62 8.21
N ASP A 292 -11.81 12.60 8.33
CA ASP A 292 -12.70 13.78 8.33
C ASP A 292 -12.52 14.73 7.12
N GLU A 293 -11.98 15.94 7.34
CA GLU A 293 -11.82 16.96 6.30
C GLU A 293 -10.73 16.61 5.27
N LEU A 294 -9.87 15.63 5.55
CA LEU A 294 -8.72 15.30 4.70
C LEU A 294 -9.12 14.66 3.37
N ALA A 295 -10.28 14.01 3.27
CA ALA A 295 -10.80 13.45 2.03
C ALA A 295 -12.34 13.37 2.04
N ARG A 296 -13.00 14.52 1.94
CA ARG A 296 -14.47 14.59 1.79
C ARG A 296 -14.96 13.96 0.49
N CYS A 297 -14.09 13.82 -0.49
CA CYS A 297 -14.32 13.02 -1.68
C CYS A 297 -13.00 12.37 -2.12
N VAL A 298 -13.09 11.12 -2.56
CA VAL A 298 -12.00 10.38 -3.19
C VAL A 298 -12.44 10.04 -4.61
N VAL A 299 -11.61 10.37 -5.59
CA VAL A 299 -11.82 10.09 -7.00
C VAL A 299 -10.73 9.13 -7.45
N ILE A 300 -11.12 8.06 -8.13
CA ILE A 300 -10.20 7.10 -8.75
C ILE A 300 -10.34 7.27 -10.26
N VAL A 301 -9.25 7.69 -10.91
CA VAL A 301 -9.22 7.88 -12.37
C VAL A 301 -8.84 6.56 -13.02
N GLY A 302 -9.81 5.96 -13.72
CA GLY A 302 -9.64 4.64 -14.32
C GLY A 302 -9.52 3.52 -13.29
N LEU A 303 -9.03 2.36 -13.73
CA LEU A 303 -8.80 1.20 -12.88
C LEU A 303 -7.29 0.90 -12.82
N PRO A 304 -6.75 0.55 -11.63
CA PRO A 304 -5.34 0.22 -11.45
C PRO A 304 -5.05 -1.19 -11.98
N TYR A 305 -5.08 -1.37 -13.29
CA TYR A 305 -4.64 -2.62 -13.88
C TYR A 305 -3.11 -2.70 -13.91
N PRO A 306 -2.53 -3.86 -13.57
CA PRO A 306 -1.11 -4.07 -13.76
C PRO A 306 -0.76 -3.95 -15.24
N ASN A 307 0.45 -3.50 -15.53
CA ASN A 307 0.93 -3.39 -16.90
C ASN A 307 1.13 -4.80 -17.48
N THR A 308 0.27 -5.21 -18.42
CA THR A 308 0.33 -6.53 -19.08
C THR A 308 1.61 -6.76 -19.89
N MET A 309 2.38 -5.70 -20.17
CA MET A 309 3.67 -5.81 -20.85
C MET A 309 4.82 -6.15 -19.90
N ASN A 310 4.62 -6.05 -18.58
CA ASN A 310 5.62 -6.45 -17.60
C ASN A 310 5.78 -7.98 -17.63
N SER A 311 7.03 -8.44 -17.71
CA SER A 311 7.39 -9.85 -17.78
C SER A 311 6.98 -10.64 -16.54
N GLU A 312 6.73 -9.99 -15.42
CA GLU A 312 6.21 -10.63 -14.20
C GLU A 312 4.78 -11.18 -14.36
N PHE A 313 4.01 -10.68 -15.33
CA PHE A 313 2.61 -11.06 -15.54
C PHE A 313 2.40 -11.91 -16.81
N LYS A 314 3.48 -12.40 -17.43
CA LYS A 314 3.46 -13.27 -18.61
C LYS A 314 3.79 -14.71 -18.23
#